data_AF-A0A7R9GKX7-F1
#
_entry.id   AF-A0A7R9GKX7-F1
#
_cell.length_a   1.000
_cell.length_b   1.000
_cell.length_c   1.000
_cell.angle_alpha   90.00
_cell.angle_beta   90.00
_cell.angle_gamma   90.00
#
_symmetry.space_group_name_H-M   'P 1'
#
loop_
_entity.id
_entity.type
_entity.pdbx_description
1 polymer ?
#
loop_
_entity_poly.entity_id
_entity_poly.type
_entity_poly.pdbx_seq_one_letter_code
_entity_poly.pdbx_strand_id
1 'polypeptide(L)'
;MVENDHYEVSGEDLAHAAQLFDQFWSAQTQKTVLGYFRQMCEKLRLRPTNFPQFFPRLKSKLKSWKAQSLWTKIEKRASHRCYAKGKACINTRKEQCASPAGPEEALSLWESTR
;
A
#
# COMPACT_ATOMS: atom_id res chain seq x y z
N MET A 1 17.34 -12.96 14.02
CA MET A 1 18.17 -12.07 13.17
C MET A 1 17.28 -10.94 12.68
N VAL A 2 17.29 -9.82 13.41
CA VAL A 2 17.90 -8.51 13.04
C VAL A 2 17.06 -7.82 11.94
N GLU A 3 16.59 -6.59 11.99
CA GLU A 3 16.83 -5.42 12.86
C GLU A 3 15.48 -4.88 13.40
N ASN A 4 15.44 -4.62 14.70
CA ASN A 4 14.62 -3.54 15.24
C ASN A 4 15.28 -2.23 14.79
N ASP A 5 14.93 -1.78 13.59
CA ASP A 5 15.31 -0.46 13.09
C ASP A 5 14.45 0.57 13.85
N HIS A 6 14.78 0.78 15.12
CA HIS A 6 14.45 2.00 15.86
C HIS A 6 15.31 3.13 15.28
N TYR A 7 15.16 3.39 13.98
CA TYR A 7 15.63 4.64 13.40
C TYR A 7 14.60 5.69 13.77
N GLU A 8 14.94 6.47 14.79
CA GLU A 8 14.17 7.61 15.22
C GLU A 8 14.13 8.60 14.06
N VAL A 9 12.99 8.68 13.38
CA VAL A 9 12.79 9.66 12.31
C VAL A 9 12.64 11.01 12.99
N SER A 10 13.50 11.95 12.62
CA SER A 10 13.45 13.31 13.17
C SER A 10 12.04 13.91 13.01
N GLY A 11 11.62 14.71 13.99
CA GLY A 11 10.34 15.42 13.93
C GLY A 11 10.19 16.26 12.66
N GLU A 12 11.29 16.80 12.15
CA GLU A 12 11.35 17.54 10.88
C GLU A 12 11.05 16.65 9.68
N ASP A 13 11.63 15.44 9.62
CA ASP A 13 11.35 14.47 8.56
C ASP A 13 9.90 13.98 8.60
N LEU A 14 9.32 13.83 9.79
CA LEU A 14 7.90 13.51 9.96
C LEU A 14 6.99 14.62 9.43
N ALA A 15 7.31 15.88 9.75
CA ALA A 15 6.58 17.04 9.24
C ALA A 15 6.69 17.14 7.71
N HIS A 16 7.88 16.91 7.16
CA HIS A 16 8.11 16.90 5.71
C HIS A 16 7.34 15.77 5.02
N ALA A 17 7.36 14.57 5.60
CA ALA A 17 6.59 13.43 5.09
C ALA A 17 5.08 13.70 5.11
N ALA A 18 4.57 14.41 6.12
CA ALA A 18 3.17 14.82 6.16
C ALA A 18 2.81 15.81 5.03
N GLN A 19 3.68 16.79 4.75
CA GLN A 19 3.48 17.71 3.62
C GLN A 19 3.51 16.98 2.27
N LEU A 20 4.45 16.05 2.09
CA LEU A 20 4.50 15.19 0.91
C LEU A 20 3.25 14.32 0.77
N PHE A 21 2.63 13.91 1.89
CA PHE A 21 1.37 13.19 1.89
C PHE A 21 0.20 14.03 1.37
N ASP A 22 0.13 15.32 1.74
CA ASP A 22 -0.87 16.24 1.19
C ASP A 22 -0.72 16.43 -0.32
N GLN A 23 0.52 16.54 -0.81
CA GLN A 23 0.81 16.60 -2.25
C GLN A 23 0.44 15.29 -2.95
N PHE A 24 0.77 14.15 -2.34
CA PHE A 24 0.35 12.83 -2.80
C PHE A 24 -1.18 12.70 -2.91
N TRP A 25 -1.92 13.22 -1.92
CA TRP A 25 -3.38 13.17 -1.90
C TRP A 25 -4.01 14.04 -3.00
N SER A 26 -3.40 15.19 -3.31
CA SER A 26 -3.89 16.10 -4.36
C SER A 26 -3.42 15.74 -5.77
N ALA A 27 -2.43 14.85 -5.90
CA ALA A 27 -1.85 14.48 -7.17
C ALA A 27 -2.85 13.72 -8.07
N GLN A 28 -2.95 14.13 -9.34
CA GLN A 28 -3.89 13.55 -10.31
C GLN A 28 -3.23 12.60 -11.30
N THR A 29 -1.89 12.55 -11.34
CA THR A 29 -1.14 11.71 -12.29
C THR A 29 -0.35 10.64 -11.57
N GLN A 30 -0.33 9.43 -12.15
CA GLN A 30 0.40 8.31 -11.55
C GLN A 30 1.89 8.61 -11.32
N LYS A 31 2.53 9.33 -12.24
CA LYS A 31 3.95 9.71 -12.14
C LYS A 31 4.23 10.59 -10.91
N THR A 32 3.35 11.56 -10.63
CA THR A 32 3.50 12.46 -9.49
C THR A 32 3.19 11.75 -8.18
N VAL A 33 2.11 10.96 -8.14
CA VAL A 33 1.75 10.09 -7.01
C VAL A 33 2.92 9.18 -6.61
N LEU A 34 3.53 8.49 -7.57
CA LEU A 34 4.70 7.64 -7.33
C LEU A 34 5.93 8.43 -6.89
N GLY A 35 6.13 9.63 -7.43
CA GLY A 35 7.22 10.53 -7.04
C GLY A 35 7.12 10.97 -5.58
N TYR A 36 5.94 11.42 -5.14
CA TYR A 36 5.69 11.80 -3.75
C TYR A 36 5.80 10.59 -2.81
N PHE A 37 5.29 9.43 -3.23
CA PHE A 37 5.42 8.21 -2.44
C PHE A 37 6.88 7.80 -2.18
N ARG A 38 7.74 7.88 -3.20
CA ARG A 38 9.17 7.58 -3.06
C ARG A 38 9.86 8.55 -2.09
N GLN A 39 9.60 9.86 -2.24
CA GLN A 39 10.15 10.88 -1.35
C GLN A 39 9.68 10.69 0.10
N MET A 40 8.40 10.35 0.32
CA MET A 40 7.90 10.01 1.66
C MET A 40 8.65 8.81 2.26
N CYS A 41 8.86 7.74 1.48
CA CYS A 41 9.58 6.57 1.95
C CYS A 41 11.03 6.92 2.32
N GLU A 42 11.69 7.78 1.55
CA GLU A 42 13.06 8.24 1.84
C GLU A 42 13.13 9.02 3.15
N LYS A 43 12.22 9.98 3.37
CA LYS A 43 12.13 10.77 4.61
C LYS A 43 11.82 9.90 5.83
N LEU A 44 10.91 8.94 5.67
CA LEU A 44 10.55 8.02 6.74
C LEU A 44 11.56 6.86 6.93
N ARG A 45 12.61 6.83 6.09
CA ARG A 45 13.62 5.76 5.99
C ARG A 45 12.99 4.36 5.86
N LEU A 46 11.87 4.27 5.16
CA LEU A 46 11.15 3.03 4.95
C LEU A 46 11.58 2.41 3.62
N ARG A 47 11.97 1.14 3.66
CA ARG A 47 12.25 0.35 2.45
C ARG A 47 10.98 -0.35 1.98
N PRO A 48 10.49 -0.11 0.74
CA PRO A 48 9.29 -0.75 0.19
C PRO A 48 9.51 -2.23 -0.19
N THR A 49 10.65 -2.83 0.17
CA THR A 49 11.00 -4.22 -0.14
C THR A 49 10.35 -5.24 0.79
N ASN A 50 9.98 -4.85 2.02
CA ASN A 50 9.37 -5.73 2.99
C ASN A 50 7.86 -5.43 3.14
N PHE A 51 7.07 -5.81 2.13
CA PHE A 51 5.64 -5.53 2.04
C PHE A 51 4.79 -5.84 3.30
N PRO A 52 4.94 -6.99 3.99
CA PRO A 52 4.10 -7.29 5.16
C PRO A 52 4.39 -6.39 6.37
N GLN A 53 5.61 -5.86 6.48
CA GLN A 53 6.02 -5.00 7.61
C GLN A 53 6.04 -3.51 7.24
N PHE A 54 6.10 -3.19 5.95
CA PHE A 54 6.18 -1.83 5.43
C PHE A 54 4.93 -1.02 5.74
N PHE A 55 3.74 -1.55 5.41
CA PHE A 55 2.49 -0.80 5.55
C PHE A 55 2.14 -0.46 7.01
N PRO A 56 2.25 -1.38 7.99
CA PRO A 56 2.07 -1.05 9.41
C PRO A 56 3.04 0.04 9.90
N ARG A 57 4.30 0.00 9.47
CA ARG A 57 5.32 1.00 9.82
C ARG A 57 4.99 2.38 9.21
N LEU A 58 4.59 2.41 7.94
CA LEU A 58 4.16 3.64 7.26
C LEU A 58 2.95 4.27 7.95
N LYS A 59 1.93 3.46 8.27
CA LYS A 59 0.72 3.89 8.97
C LYS A 59 1.03 4.47 10.36
N SER A 60 1.96 3.87 11.10
CA SER A 60 2.34 4.35 12.43
C SER A 60 3.01 5.73 12.39
N LYS A 61 3.82 6.00 11.35
CA LYS A 61 4.52 7.29 11.18
C LYS A 61 3.62 8.40 10.62
N LEU A 62 2.62 8.07 9.82
CA LEU A 62 1.70 9.04 9.20
C LEU A 62 0.31 9.02 9.85
N LYS A 63 0.13 9.82 10.91
CA LYS A 63 -1.10 9.91 11.71
C LYS A 63 -2.08 11.03 11.31
N SER A 64 -1.95 11.60 10.10
CA SER A 64 -2.88 12.64 9.63
C SER A 64 -4.30 12.08 9.41
N TRP A 65 -5.34 12.88 9.69
CA TRP A 65 -6.74 12.51 9.48
C TRP A 65 -7.06 12.16 8.02
N LYS A 66 -6.40 12.83 7.06
CA LYS A 66 -6.49 12.48 5.62
C LYS A 66 -5.90 11.11 5.35
N ALA A 67 -4.78 10.80 5.99
CA ALA A 67 -4.08 9.53 5.84
C ALA A 67 -4.91 8.36 6.40
N GLN A 68 -5.56 8.54 7.56
CA GLN A 68 -6.44 7.54 8.16
C GLN A 68 -7.56 7.05 7.21
N SER A 69 -8.16 7.99 6.46
CA SER A 69 -9.21 7.67 5.49
C SER A 69 -8.69 6.81 4.33
N LEU A 70 -7.46 7.07 3.87
CA LEU A 70 -6.79 6.25 2.88
C LEU A 70 -6.43 4.87 3.42
N TRP A 71 -5.84 4.82 4.61
CA TRP A 71 -5.39 3.58 5.25
C TRP A 71 -6.55 2.61 5.42
N THR A 72 -7.71 3.12 5.84
CA THR A 72 -8.93 2.30 5.99
C THR A 72 -9.35 1.64 4.67
N LYS A 73 -9.25 2.36 3.54
CA LYS A 73 -9.56 1.79 2.21
C LYS A 73 -8.57 0.69 1.82
N ILE A 74 -7.28 0.91 2.09
CA ILE A 74 -6.22 -0.07 1.82
C ILE A 74 -6.38 -1.31 2.71
N GLU A 75 -6.63 -1.13 4.00
CA GLU A 75 -6.85 -2.21 4.97
C GLU A 75 -8.09 -3.03 4.65
N LYS A 76 -9.19 -2.39 4.24
CA LYS A 76 -10.40 -3.08 3.78
C LYS A 76 -10.10 -3.97 2.57
N ARG A 77 -9.30 -3.49 1.61
CA ARG A 77 -8.89 -4.27 0.45
C ARG A 77 -7.90 -5.38 0.81
N ALA A 78 -6.93 -5.11 1.68
CA ALA A 78 -5.97 -6.11 2.16
C ALA A 78 -6.61 -7.21 3.02
N SER A 79 -7.72 -6.89 3.70
CA SER A 79 -8.51 -7.84 4.51
C SER A 79 -9.48 -8.69 3.67
N HIS A 80 -9.61 -8.42 2.36
CA HIS A 80 -10.47 -9.19 1.48
C HIS A 80 -9.95 -10.63 1.35
N ARG A 81 -10.85 -11.61 1.39
CA ARG A 81 -10.52 -13.06 1.47
C ARG A 81 -9.61 -13.53 0.33
N CYS A 82 -9.72 -12.93 -0.86
CA CYS A 82 -8.89 -13.23 -2.04
C CYS A 82 -7.39 -12.93 -1.84
N TYR A 83 -7.03 -12.06 -0.88
CA TYR A 83 -5.62 -11.75 -0.56
C TYR A 83 -5.08 -12.56 0.63
N ALA A 84 -5.89 -13.48 1.19
CA ALA A 84 -5.56 -14.36 2.32
C ALA A 84 -4.73 -13.68 3.45
N LYS A 85 -5.08 -12.43 3.81
CA LYS A 85 -4.36 -11.64 4.84
C LYS A 85 -2.84 -11.53 4.58
N GLY A 86 -2.42 -11.42 3.32
CA GLY A 86 -1.00 -11.37 2.95
C GLY A 86 -0.27 -12.72 2.99
N LYS A 87 -1.00 -13.84 3.16
CA LYS A 87 -0.43 -15.20 3.17
C LYS A 87 -0.65 -15.99 1.87
N ALA A 88 -1.34 -15.42 0.88
CA ALA A 88 -1.66 -16.12 -0.37
C ALA A 88 -0.41 -16.48 -1.20
N CYS A 89 0.70 -15.75 -1.02
CA CYS A 89 1.90 -15.88 -1.85
C CYS A 89 3.19 -15.95 -1.04
N ILE A 90 3.23 -16.73 0.05
CA ILE A 90 4.47 -16.87 0.85
C ILE A 90 5.52 -17.73 0.13
N ASN A 91 5.15 -18.52 -0.89
CA ASN A 91 6.10 -19.44 -1.56
C ASN A 91 5.96 -19.58 -3.09
N THR A 92 5.34 -18.62 -3.79
CA THR A 92 5.10 -18.81 -5.24
C THR A 92 5.57 -17.60 -6.04
N ARG A 93 6.84 -17.65 -6.47
CA ARG A 93 7.22 -17.11 -7.78
C ARG A 93 6.53 -18.00 -8.82
N LYS A 94 5.28 -17.68 -9.16
CA LYS A 94 4.61 -18.02 -10.42
C LYS A 94 3.15 -17.56 -10.35
N GLU A 95 2.83 -16.61 -11.22
CA GLU A 95 1.64 -16.60 -12.07
C GLU A 95 0.62 -17.69 -11.74
N GLN A 96 -0.29 -17.45 -10.79
CA GLN A 96 -1.58 -18.14 -10.73
C GLN A 96 -2.47 -17.44 -9.69
N CYS A 97 -3.09 -16.32 -10.09
CA CYS A 97 -4.38 -15.94 -9.53
C CYS A 97 -5.45 -16.55 -10.45
N ALA A 98 -5.53 -17.88 -10.50
CA ALA A 98 -6.65 -18.55 -11.14
C ALA A 98 -7.87 -18.37 -10.24
N SER A 99 -8.78 -17.52 -10.70
CA SER A 99 -10.16 -17.51 -10.21
C SER A 99 -10.77 -18.91 -10.40
N PRO A 100 -11.58 -19.45 -9.47
CA PRO A 100 -12.24 -20.74 -9.66
C PRO A 100 -13.46 -20.70 -10.59
N ALA A 101 -13.75 -19.56 -11.24
CA ALA A 101 -14.82 -19.46 -12.23
C ALA A 101 -14.20 -19.45 -13.63
N GLY A 102 -14.65 -20.39 -14.48
CA GLY A 102 -14.17 -20.54 -15.85
C GLY A 102 -14.34 -19.26 -16.69
N PRO A 103 -13.60 -19.15 -17.80
CA PRO A 103 -13.56 -17.93 -18.62
C PRO A 103 -14.91 -17.51 -19.23
N GLU A 104 -15.89 -18.42 -19.31
CA GLU A 104 -17.22 -18.12 -19.86
C GLU A 104 -18.13 -17.30 -18.91
N GLU A 105 -18.07 -17.53 -17.60
CA GLU A 105 -18.93 -16.80 -16.64
C GLU A 105 -18.46 -15.35 -16.44
N ALA A 106 -17.15 -15.11 -16.61
CA ALA A 106 -16.55 -13.78 -16.47
C ALA A 106 -16.92 -12.84 -17.62
N LEU A 107 -17.13 -13.35 -18.84
CA LEU A 107 -17.55 -12.54 -19.98
C LEU A 107 -19.02 -12.10 -19.87
N SER A 108 -19.90 -13.00 -19.42
CA SER A 108 -21.32 -12.68 -19.25
C SER A 108 -21.56 -11.57 -18.21
N LEU A 109 -20.78 -11.56 -17.11
CA LEU A 109 -20.88 -10.49 -16.10
C LEU A 109 -20.32 -9.14 -16.57
N TRP A 110 -19.33 -9.13 -17.47
CA TRP A 110 -18.77 -7.89 -18.01
C TRP A 110 -19.70 -7.23 -19.04
N GLU A 111 -20.34 -8.01 -19.91
CA GLU A 111 -21.29 -7.49 -20.90
C GLU A 111 -22.60 -7.01 -20.28
N SER A 112 -23.05 -7.64 -19.19
CA SER A 112 -24.27 -7.21 -18.50
C SER A 112 -24.11 -5.93 -17.67
N THR A 113 -22.88 -5.42 -17.51
CA THR A 113 -22.55 -4.14 -16.85
C THR A 113 -22.12 -3.06 -17.88
N ARG A 114 -22.55 -3.20 -19.13
CA ARG A 114 -22.47 -2.12 -20.14
C ARG A 114 -23.86 -1.57 -20.44
#